data_AF-A0A8T4ZZ73-F1
#
_entry.id   AF-A0A8T4ZZ73-F1
#
_cell.length_a   1.000
_cell.length_b   1.000
_cell.length_c   1.000
_cell.angle_alpha   90.00
_cell.angle_beta   90.00
_cell.angle_gamma   90.00
#
_symmetry.space_group_name_H-M   'P 1'
#
loop_
_entity.id
_entity.type
_entity.pdbx_description
1 polymer ?
#
loop_
_entity_poly.entity_id
_entity_poly.type
_entity_poly.pdbx_seq_one_letter_code
_entity_poly.pdbx_strand_id
1 'polypeptide(L)'
;MSGEELPISEKLKVIDAVTLYKTEKWWAAVALVDSFGRRQIALYLWLKKNGKWKRNQKYVIHSKGEWSQVKEAVERFTPQLVM
;
A
#
# COMPACT_ATOMS: atom_id res chain seq x y z
N MET A 1 19.17 -9.71 -1.80
CA MET A 1 17.89 -9.57 -1.06
C MET A 1 16.92 -10.62 -1.57
N SER A 2 16.75 -11.72 -0.86
CA SER A 2 15.72 -12.72 -1.15
C SER A 2 14.37 -12.18 -0.65
N GLY A 3 13.84 -11.19 -1.36
CA GLY A 3 12.60 -10.49 -0.99
C GLY A 3 11.40 -11.14 -1.66
N GLU A 4 10.47 -11.67 -0.86
CA GLU A 4 9.16 -12.12 -1.33
C GLU A 4 8.46 -10.96 -2.06
N GLU A 5 8.02 -11.20 -3.30
CA GLU A 5 7.30 -10.19 -4.09
C GLU A 5 5.96 -9.83 -3.45
N LEU A 6 5.52 -8.58 -3.63
CA LEU A 6 4.21 -8.16 -3.12
C LEU A 6 3.10 -9.00 -3.79
N PRO A 7 2.10 -9.48 -3.04
CA PRO A 7 0.98 -10.26 -3.58
C PRO A 7 -0.04 -9.35 -4.26
N ILE A 8 0.42 -8.69 -5.33
CA ILE A 8 -0.32 -7.83 -6.23
C ILE A 8 -0.67 -8.64 -7.48
N SER A 9 -1.85 -8.39 -8.06
CA SER A 9 -2.24 -9.05 -9.31
C SER A 9 -1.27 -8.70 -10.43
N GLU A 10 -0.87 -9.70 -11.22
CA GLU A 10 -0.03 -9.56 -12.42
C GLU A 10 -0.60 -8.60 -13.48
N LYS A 11 -1.90 -8.29 -13.41
CA LYS A 11 -2.54 -7.27 -14.26
C LYS A 11 -2.04 -5.85 -13.98
N LEU A 12 -1.39 -5.62 -12.85
CA LEU A 12 -0.76 -4.37 -12.49
C LEU A 12 0.75 -4.51 -12.62
N LYS A 13 1.39 -3.55 -13.28
CA LYS A 13 2.84 -3.50 -13.33
C LYS A 13 3.35 -2.75 -12.10
N VAL A 14 4.05 -3.43 -11.20
CA VAL A 14 4.74 -2.78 -10.08
C VAL A 14 5.99 -2.09 -10.62
N ILE A 15 6.07 -0.77 -10.45
CA ILE A 15 7.22 0.03 -10.85
C ILE A 15 8.25 0.07 -9.72
N ASP A 16 7.77 0.30 -8.50
CA ASP A 16 8.59 0.32 -7.28
C ASP A 16 7.70 0.05 -6.05
N ALA A 17 8.30 -0.39 -4.95
CA ALA A 17 7.57 -0.71 -3.73
C ALA A 17 8.41 -0.63 -2.46
N VAL A 18 7.75 -0.24 -1.37
CA VAL A 18 8.31 -0.21 -0.01
C VAL A 18 7.38 -1.01 0.91
N THR A 19 7.93 -2.04 1.57
CA THR A 19 7.23 -2.70 2.67
C THR A 19 7.32 -1.81 3.91
N LEU A 20 6.16 -1.47 4.50
CA LEU A 20 6.09 -0.70 5.74
C LEU A 20 6.33 -1.60 6.95
N TYR A 21 5.67 -2.78 6.96
CA TYR A 21 5.94 -3.84 7.91
C TYR A 21 5.42 -5.18 7.38
N LYS A 22 5.95 -6.27 7.94
CA LYS A 22 5.48 -7.62 7.68
C LYS A 22 5.62 -8.48 8.92
N THR A 23 4.55 -9.17 9.29
CA THR A 23 4.47 -10.15 10.37
C THR A 23 4.01 -11.49 9.81
N GLU A 24 3.81 -12.49 10.66
CA GLU A 24 3.24 -13.78 10.25
C GLU A 24 1.80 -13.66 9.72
N LYS A 25 1.07 -12.65 10.21
CA LYS A 25 -0.36 -12.46 9.92
C LYS A 25 -0.64 -11.29 8.99
N TRP A 26 0.17 -10.23 9.03
CA TRP A 26 -0.09 -8.98 8.32
C TRP A 26 1.07 -8.53 7.47
N TRP A 27 0.78 -7.95 6.31
CA TRP A 27 1.78 -7.30 5.47
C TRP A 27 1.24 -5.98 4.97
N ALA A 28 1.91 -4.88 5.27
CA ALA A 28 1.58 -3.56 4.74
C ALA A 28 2.70 -3.06 3.82
N ALA A 29 2.33 -2.50 2.68
CA ALA A 29 3.27 -1.93 1.73
C ALA A 29 2.66 -0.76 0.96
N VAL A 30 3.52 0.11 0.46
CA VAL A 30 3.19 1.16 -0.51
C VAL A 30 3.85 0.77 -1.83
N ALA A 31 3.10 0.78 -2.93
CA ALA A 31 3.62 0.44 -4.26
C ALA A 31 3.28 1.53 -5.26
N LEU A 32 4.26 1.95 -6.06
CA LEU A 32 4.01 2.69 -7.29
C LEU A 32 3.69 1.68 -8.38
N VAL A 33 2.49 1.75 -8.94
CA VAL A 33 2.03 0.81 -9.97
C VAL A 33 1.57 1.53 -11.22
N ASP A 34 1.78 0.91 -12.37
CA ASP A 34 1.08 1.23 -13.61
C ASP A 34 -0.14 0.32 -13.75
N SER A 35 -1.30 0.95 -13.91
CA SER A 35 -2.59 0.31 -14.09
C SER A 35 -3.18 0.75 -15.41
N PHE A 36 -3.01 -0.06 -16.44
CA PHE A 36 -3.54 0.21 -17.79
C PHE A 36 -3.08 1.57 -18.36
N GLY A 37 -1.80 1.91 -18.21
CA GLY A 37 -1.19 3.14 -18.71
C GLY A 37 -1.32 4.34 -17.77
N ARG A 38 -1.84 4.13 -16.55
CA ARG A 38 -1.97 5.18 -15.53
C ARG A 38 -1.15 4.84 -14.31
N ARG A 39 -0.23 5.73 -13.94
CA ARG A 39 0.53 5.62 -12.69
C ARG A 39 -0.33 5.99 -11.50
N GLN A 40 -0.23 5.21 -10.45
CA GLN A 40 -0.92 5.44 -9.18
C GLN A 40 -0.09 4.89 -8.02
N ILE A 41 -0.23 5.49 -6.85
CA ILE A 41 0.37 4.97 -5.62
C ILE A 41 -0.70 4.14 -4.92
N ALA A 42 -0.40 2.88 -4.60
CA ALA A 42 -1.32 1.98 -3.92
C ALA A 42 -0.77 1.59 -2.54
N LEU A 43 -1.54 1.91 -1.51
CA LEU A 43 -1.32 1.46 -0.15
C LEU A 43 -2.07 0.15 0.04
N TYR A 44 -1.35 -0.90 0.40
CA TYR A 44 -1.89 -2.23 0.58
C TYR A 44 -1.77 -2.69 2.02
N LEU A 45 -2.78 -3.45 2.45
CA LEU A 45 -2.71 -4.31 3.63
C LEU A 45 -3.19 -5.70 3.24
N TRP A 46 -2.37 -6.71 3.46
CA TRP A 46 -2.73 -8.12 3.30
C TRP A 46 -2.81 -8.81 4.65
N LEU A 47 -3.77 -9.72 4.75
CA LEU A 47 -3.95 -10.65 5.87
C LEU A 47 -3.65 -12.06 5.38
N LYS A 48 -2.80 -12.79 6.10
CA LYS A 48 -2.53 -14.20 5.80
C LYS A 48 -3.73 -15.04 6.23
N LYS A 49 -4.34 -15.74 5.28
CA LYS A 49 -5.45 -16.70 5.52
C LYS A 49 -5.11 -18.03 4.84
N ASN A 50 -5.10 -19.11 5.61
CA ASN A 50 -4.78 -20.46 5.13
C ASN A 50 -3.44 -20.52 4.38
N GLY A 51 -2.40 -19.93 4.97
CA GLY A 51 -1.05 -19.88 4.41
C GLY A 51 -0.86 -18.88 3.25
N LYS A 52 -1.92 -18.26 2.74
CA LYS A 52 -1.86 -17.34 1.58
C LYS A 52 -2.17 -15.91 1.97
N TRP A 53 -1.44 -14.96 1.39
CA TRP A 53 -1.75 -13.54 1.53
C TRP A 53 -3.03 -13.20 0.76
N LYS A 54 -4.01 -12.61 1.45
CA LYS A 54 -5.22 -12.07 0.84
C LYS A 54 -5.30 -10.57 1.11
N ARG A 55 -5.60 -9.80 0.06
CA ARG A 55 -5.73 -8.34 0.17
C ARG A 55 -6.88 -8.02 1.12
N ASN A 56 -6.55 -7.40 2.24
CA ASN A 56 -7.52 -6.95 3.24
C ASN A 56 -7.97 -5.52 2.93
N GLN A 57 -7.03 -4.62 2.61
CA GLN A 57 -7.31 -3.25 2.21
C GLN A 57 -6.43 -2.83 1.04
N LYS A 58 -6.97 -1.89 0.25
CA LYS A 58 -6.25 -1.17 -0.81
C LYS A 58 -6.78 0.25 -0.86
N TYR A 59 -5.89 1.22 -0.74
CA TYR A 59 -6.19 2.62 -1.01
C TYR A 59 -5.29 3.10 -2.15
N VAL A 60 -5.83 3.88 -3.08
CA VAL A 60 -5.11 4.30 -4.28
C VAL A 60 -5.14 5.81 -4.37
N ILE A 61 -3.99 6.39 -4.68
CA ILE A 61 -3.81 7.81 -4.91
C ILE A 61 -3.44 8.00 -6.37
N HIS A 62 -4.24 8.78 -7.08
CA HIS A 62 -4.14 9.00 -8.53
C HIS A 62 -3.43 10.30 -8.89
N SER A 63 -3.33 11.25 -7.95
CA SER A 63 -2.76 12.56 -8.22
C SER A 63 -2.05 13.18 -7.03
N LYS A 64 -1.20 14.18 -7.31
CA LYS A 64 -0.56 14.99 -6.28
C LYS A 64 -1.57 15.77 -5.44
N GLY A 65 -2.66 16.25 -6.04
CA GLY A 65 -3.72 17.00 -5.34
C GLY A 65 -4.47 16.13 -4.34
N GLU A 66 -4.85 14.91 -4.74
CA GLU A 66 -5.45 13.91 -3.85
C GLU A 66 -4.51 13.58 -2.68
N TRP A 67 -3.22 13.36 -2.97
CA TRP A 67 -2.24 13.13 -1.91
C TRP A 67 -2.15 14.30 -0.93
N SER A 68 -2.12 15.54 -1.42
CA SER A 68 -2.05 16.72 -0.54
C SER A 68 -3.22 16.76 0.44
N GLN A 69 -4.45 16.48 -0.02
CA GLN A 69 -5.64 16.45 0.83
C GLN A 69 -5.57 15.34 1.89
N VAL A 70 -5.18 14.13 1.47
CA VAL A 70 -5.01 13.00 2.38
C VAL A 70 -3.95 13.31 3.43
N LYS A 71 -2.79 13.81 3.00
CA LYS A 71 -1.69 14.18 3.88
C LYS A 71 -2.13 15.23 4.90
N GLU A 72 -2.77 16.32 4.46
CA GLU A 72 -3.25 17.37 5.36
C GLU A 72 -4.24 16.83 6.40
N ALA A 73 -5.19 15.98 5.98
CA ALA A 73 -6.15 15.37 6.89
C ALA A 73 -5.48 14.43 7.91
N VAL A 74 -4.50 13.62 7.47
CA VAL A 74 -3.73 12.74 8.37
C VAL A 74 -2.94 13.58 9.38
N GLU A 75 -2.17 14.55 8.92
CA GLU A 75 -1.35 15.43 9.76
C GLU A 75 -2.21 16.21 10.78
N ARG A 76 -3.44 16.60 10.42
CA ARG A 76 -4.38 17.23 11.34
C ARG A 76 -4.78 16.32 12.52
N PHE A 77 -4.85 15.01 12.30
CA PHE A 77 -5.23 14.04 13.33
C PHE A 77 -4.03 13.44 14.07
N THR A 78 -2.83 13.46 13.48
CA THR A 78 -1.62 12.89 14.08
C THR A 78 -1.34 13.36 15.52
N PRO A 79 -1.50 14.65 15.89
CA PRO A 79 -1.28 15.12 17.26
C PRO A 79 -2.22 14.51 18.31
N GLN A 80 -3.32 13.88 17.90
CA GLN A 80 -4.29 13.24 18.79
C GLN A 80 -3.94 11.78 19.10
N LEU A 81 -2.96 11.21 18.40
CA LEU A 81 -2.47 9.87 18.67
C LEU A 81 -1.62 9.94 19.95
N VAL A 82 -2.08 9.30 21.01
CA VAL A 82 -1.32 9.19 22.27
C VAL A 82 -0.12 8.26 22.02
N MET A 83 1.06 8.69 22.46
CA MET A 83 2.28 7.88 22.46
C MET A 83 2.22 6.75 23.49
#